data_AF-A0A5K1I5U5-F1
#
_entry.id   AF-A0A5K1I5U5-F1
#
_cell.length_a   1.000
_cell.length_b   1.000
_cell.length_c   1.000
_cell.angle_alpha   90.00
_cell.angle_beta   90.00
_cell.angle_gamma   90.00
#
_symmetry.space_group_name_H-M   'P 1'
#
loop_
_entity.id
_entity.type
_entity.pdbx_description
1 polymer ?
#
loop_
_entity_poly.entity_id
_entity_poly.type
_entity_poly.pdbx_seq_one_letter_code
_entity_poly.pdbx_strand_id
1 'polypeptide(L)'
;MTTQAASKAAEKRFAWITEQDEKQEAYLHLKDLHDHAKAQANAARKAADKVAAQAPETGMRRIGPGEREQEEKDYQRDVMIAERKVTEAESVLAELAQQKELANQAWEAAIEKEPKATKAELEALEADVTRAEDREASIREAMAKAGDTGEAMQAAQGEIEQAQRDLDDLAADAALGVANQAQQRKTTAALEDARGRLREAQEEAHRQAAARRGLEKRLAAAEAEAEELRMLRDSLESDLLKEEHARLEDQLMAFLQGDDFRRTLANLAEIRAKMNRRSGPYQRWEGVRLRVELPALYDLPGRPRILEYQGDTMKVTG
;
A
#
# COMPACT_ATOMS: atom_id res chain seq x y z
N MET A 1 -6.83 1.34 28.41
CA MET A 1 -8.20 1.28 27.85
C MET A 1 -8.36 2.11 26.56
N THR A 2 -7.36 2.87 26.11
CA THR A 2 -7.42 3.71 24.89
C THR A 2 -7.02 3.00 23.60
N THR A 3 -6.24 1.91 23.64
CA THR A 3 -5.88 1.11 22.45
C THR A 3 -7.08 0.49 21.74
N GLN A 4 -8.21 0.29 22.43
CA GLN A 4 -9.34 -0.47 21.90
C GLN A 4 -10.19 0.29 20.88
N ALA A 5 -10.10 1.64 20.84
CA ALA A 5 -10.87 2.46 19.91
C ALA A 5 -10.14 2.63 18.57
N ALA A 6 -8.85 2.99 18.61
CA ALA A 6 -7.99 3.05 17.42
C ALA A 6 -7.86 1.67 16.75
N SER A 7 -7.70 0.60 17.54
CA SER A 7 -7.73 -0.79 17.05
C SER A 7 -9.03 -1.12 16.31
N LYS A 8 -10.18 -0.68 16.81
CA LYS A 8 -11.47 -0.96 16.15
C LYS A 8 -11.66 -0.17 14.85
N ALA A 9 -11.21 1.07 14.77
CA ALA A 9 -11.24 1.86 13.55
C ALA A 9 -10.29 1.27 12.50
N ALA A 10 -9.08 0.91 12.93
CA ALA A 10 -8.10 0.19 12.13
C ALA A 10 -8.66 -1.13 11.60
N GLU A 11 -9.19 -1.98 12.47
CA GLU A 11 -9.76 -3.29 12.13
C GLU A 11 -10.89 -3.17 11.09
N LYS A 12 -11.80 -2.20 11.28
CA LYS A 12 -12.87 -1.95 10.30
C LYS A 12 -12.32 -1.53 8.95
N ARG A 13 -11.29 -0.68 8.96
CA ARG A 13 -10.67 -0.17 7.74
C ARG A 13 -9.86 -1.25 7.02
N PHE A 14 -9.08 -2.04 7.74
CA PHE A 14 -8.40 -3.21 7.18
C PHE A 14 -9.39 -4.22 6.61
N ALA A 15 -10.46 -4.53 7.33
CA ALA A 15 -11.51 -5.43 6.83
C ALA A 15 -12.16 -4.87 5.56
N TRP A 16 -12.41 -3.56 5.49
CA TRP A 16 -12.92 -2.91 4.29
C TRP A 16 -11.92 -2.97 3.13
N ILE A 17 -10.63 -2.70 3.35
CA ILE A 17 -9.58 -2.79 2.31
C ILE A 17 -9.50 -4.23 1.77
N THR A 18 -9.49 -5.23 2.64
CA THR A 18 -9.49 -6.63 2.21
C THR A 18 -10.74 -6.99 1.41
N GLU A 19 -11.92 -6.54 1.86
CA GLU A 19 -13.16 -6.73 1.11
C GLU A 19 -13.13 -6.02 -0.27
N GLN A 20 -12.49 -4.84 -0.37
CA GLN A 20 -12.27 -4.15 -1.64
C GLN A 20 -11.39 -4.96 -2.57
N ASP A 21 -10.23 -5.39 -2.09
CA ASP A 21 -9.23 -6.09 -2.88
C ASP A 21 -9.82 -7.39 -3.43
N GLU A 22 -10.52 -8.18 -2.60
CA GLU A 22 -11.21 -9.40 -3.01
C GLU A 22 -12.26 -9.14 -4.12
N LYS A 23 -13.04 -8.06 -3.98
CA LYS A 23 -14.06 -7.70 -4.98
C LYS A 23 -13.45 -7.17 -6.27
N GLN A 24 -12.38 -6.39 -6.16
CA GLN A 24 -11.65 -5.87 -7.30
C GLN A 24 -10.98 -7.02 -8.07
N GLU A 25 -10.35 -7.97 -7.38
CA GLU A 25 -9.77 -9.17 -7.99
C GLU A 25 -10.85 -10.01 -8.70
N ALA A 26 -12.01 -10.21 -8.07
CA ALA A 26 -13.13 -10.92 -8.69
C ALA A 26 -13.61 -10.23 -9.98
N TYR A 27 -13.73 -8.89 -9.96
CA TYR A 27 -14.09 -8.11 -11.13
C TYR A 27 -13.03 -8.23 -12.25
N LEU A 28 -11.74 -8.09 -11.91
CA LEU A 28 -10.65 -8.21 -12.87
C LEU A 28 -10.59 -9.60 -13.50
N HIS A 29 -10.76 -10.65 -12.70
CA HIS A 29 -10.83 -12.02 -13.19
C HIS A 29 -11.99 -12.24 -14.17
N LEU A 30 -13.19 -11.74 -13.83
CA LEU A 30 -14.36 -11.84 -14.70
C LEU A 30 -14.21 -11.01 -15.98
N LYS A 31 -13.53 -9.86 -15.90
CA LYS A 31 -13.20 -9.04 -17.06
C LYS A 31 -12.28 -9.80 -18.03
N ASP A 32 -11.24 -10.45 -17.53
CA ASP A 32 -10.32 -11.24 -18.35
C ASP A 32 -11.04 -12.43 -19.01
N LEU A 33 -11.89 -13.14 -18.26
CA LEU A 33 -12.73 -14.23 -18.79
C LEU A 33 -13.69 -13.72 -19.87
N HIS A 34 -14.35 -12.59 -19.63
CA HIS A 34 -15.25 -11.96 -20.59
C HIS A 34 -14.50 -11.59 -21.88
N ASP A 35 -13.30 -11.01 -21.79
CA ASP A 35 -12.52 -10.62 -22.95
C ASP A 35 -12.03 -11.84 -23.74
N HIS A 36 -11.69 -12.93 -23.06
CA HIS A 36 -11.39 -14.21 -23.71
C HIS A 36 -12.62 -14.80 -24.40
N ALA A 37 -13.77 -14.85 -23.73
CA ALA A 37 -15.03 -15.33 -24.31
C ALA A 37 -15.47 -14.49 -25.51
N LYS A 38 -15.27 -13.17 -25.46
CA LYS A 38 -15.53 -12.25 -26.57
C LYS A 38 -14.65 -12.58 -27.78
N ALA A 39 -13.37 -12.88 -27.55
CA ALA A 39 -12.46 -13.32 -28.60
C ALA A 39 -12.91 -14.66 -29.21
N GLN A 40 -13.33 -15.62 -28.38
CA GLN A 40 -13.85 -16.92 -28.83
C GLN A 40 -15.15 -16.78 -29.63
N ALA A 41 -16.12 -15.98 -29.18
CA ALA A 41 -17.36 -15.72 -29.90
C ALA A 41 -17.09 -15.07 -31.26
N ASN A 42 -16.17 -14.10 -31.33
CA ASN A 42 -15.73 -13.51 -32.59
C ASN A 42 -15.05 -14.53 -33.52
N ALA A 43 -14.25 -15.44 -32.98
CA ALA A 43 -13.61 -16.51 -33.75
C ALA A 43 -14.65 -17.52 -34.28
N ALA A 44 -15.64 -17.89 -33.45
CA ALA A 44 -16.74 -18.77 -33.83
C ALA A 44 -17.59 -18.14 -34.95
N ARG A 45 -17.93 -16.85 -34.84
CA ARG A 45 -18.64 -16.10 -35.90
C ARG A 45 -17.85 -16.11 -37.20
N LYS A 46 -16.56 -15.76 -37.16
CA LYS A 46 -15.69 -15.81 -38.35
C LYS A 46 -15.59 -17.21 -38.96
N ALA A 47 -15.62 -18.26 -38.14
CA ALA A 47 -15.62 -19.64 -38.64
C ALA A 47 -16.96 -20.01 -39.29
N ALA A 48 -18.08 -19.62 -38.69
CA ALA A 48 -19.41 -19.79 -39.26
C ALA A 48 -19.56 -19.02 -40.58
N ASP A 49 -19.10 -17.77 -40.65
CA ASP A 49 -19.08 -16.97 -41.88
C ASP A 49 -18.26 -17.64 -42.99
N LYS A 50 -17.12 -18.27 -42.64
CA LYS A 50 -16.30 -19.03 -43.60
C LYS A 50 -17.01 -20.27 -44.11
N VAL A 51 -17.68 -21.02 -43.23
CA VAL A 51 -18.47 -22.19 -43.64
C VAL A 51 -19.62 -21.72 -44.54
N ALA A 52 -20.36 -20.67 -44.16
CA ALA A 52 -21.42 -20.10 -44.97
C ALA A 52 -20.93 -19.60 -46.34
N ALA A 53 -19.71 -19.06 -46.41
CA ALA A 53 -19.09 -18.63 -47.67
C ALA A 53 -18.59 -19.79 -48.55
N GLN A 54 -18.44 -21.00 -48.00
CA GLN A 54 -18.09 -22.22 -48.73
C GLN A 54 -19.30 -22.93 -49.34
N ALA A 55 -20.44 -22.24 -49.41
CA ALA A 55 -21.66 -22.73 -50.05
C ALA A 55 -21.30 -23.47 -51.36
N PRO A 56 -21.79 -24.72 -51.55
CA PRO A 56 -21.41 -25.50 -52.71
C PRO A 56 -21.76 -24.71 -53.97
N GLU A 57 -20.74 -24.34 -54.76
CA GLU A 57 -20.91 -23.80 -56.10
C GLU A 57 -21.56 -24.88 -56.96
N THR A 58 -22.88 -24.96 -56.88
CA THR A 58 -23.75 -25.98 -57.45
C THR A 58 -23.73 -25.98 -59.00
N GLY A 59 -22.93 -25.11 -59.62
CA GLY A 59 -22.81 -24.97 -61.07
C GLY A 59 -21.51 -25.44 -61.72
N MET A 60 -20.40 -25.65 -61.00
CA MET A 60 -19.07 -25.69 -61.64
C MET A 60 -18.36 -27.05 -61.67
N ARG A 61 -18.74 -28.04 -60.85
CA ARG A 61 -18.08 -29.37 -60.85
C ARG A 61 -18.96 -30.47 -61.45
N ARG A 62 -18.39 -31.23 -62.39
CA ARG A 62 -18.96 -32.45 -62.99
C ARG A 62 -18.94 -33.58 -61.95
N ILE A 63 -19.83 -33.51 -60.98
CA ILE A 63 -20.01 -34.49 -59.90
C ILE A 63 -21.32 -35.24 -60.14
N GLY A 64 -21.34 -36.55 -59.87
CA GLY A 64 -22.53 -37.39 -60.08
C GLY A 64 -23.70 -36.96 -59.18
N PRO A 65 -24.97 -37.24 -59.57
CA PRO A 65 -26.14 -36.78 -58.83
C PRO A 65 -26.20 -37.26 -57.36
N GLY A 66 -25.65 -38.44 -57.03
CA GLY A 66 -25.58 -38.94 -55.65
C GLY A 66 -24.46 -38.32 -54.79
N GLU A 67 -23.36 -37.88 -55.40
CA GLU A 67 -22.26 -37.21 -54.70
C GLU A 67 -22.63 -35.76 -54.34
N ARG A 68 -23.44 -35.08 -55.17
CA ARG A 68 -23.98 -33.74 -54.88
C ARG A 68 -24.90 -33.71 -53.66
N GLU A 69 -25.78 -34.69 -53.53
CA GLU A 69 -26.70 -34.78 -52.39
C GLU A 69 -25.93 -35.02 -51.08
N GLN A 70 -24.83 -35.76 -51.14
CA GLN A 70 -23.97 -35.99 -49.98
C GLN A 70 -23.18 -34.73 -49.59
N GLU A 71 -22.59 -34.02 -50.55
CA GLU A 71 -21.90 -32.74 -50.31
C GLU A 71 -22.84 -31.67 -49.71
N GLU A 72 -24.09 -31.62 -50.16
CA GLU A 72 -25.08 -30.69 -49.60
C GLU A 72 -25.48 -31.05 -48.16
N LYS A 73 -25.64 -32.35 -47.86
CA LYS A 73 -25.91 -32.82 -46.48
C LYS A 73 -24.75 -32.55 -45.54
N ASP A 74 -23.51 -32.75 -46.00
CA ASP A 74 -22.31 -32.50 -45.21
C ASP A 74 -22.14 -30.98 -44.97
N TYR A 75 -22.39 -30.13 -45.97
CA TYR A 75 -22.42 -28.68 -45.82
C TYR A 75 -23.49 -28.21 -44.81
N GLN A 76 -24.74 -28.71 -44.93
CA GLN A 76 -25.81 -28.37 -43.99
C GLN A 76 -25.46 -28.77 -42.55
N ARG A 77 -24.79 -29.92 -42.38
CA ARG A 77 -24.30 -30.37 -41.08
C ARG A 77 -23.22 -29.44 -40.53
N ASP A 78 -22.29 -29.00 -41.36
CA ASP A 78 -21.21 -28.10 -40.96
C ASP A 78 -21.73 -26.70 -40.57
N VAL A 79 -22.70 -26.17 -41.32
CA VAL A 79 -23.39 -24.91 -40.98
C VAL A 79 -24.08 -25.05 -39.62
N MET A 80 -24.85 -26.13 -39.40
CA MET A 80 -25.53 -26.37 -38.13
C MET A 80 -24.57 -26.49 -36.94
N ILE A 81 -23.43 -27.17 -37.12
CA ILE A 81 -22.38 -27.26 -36.09
C ILE A 81 -21.77 -25.88 -35.81
N ALA A 82 -21.54 -25.07 -36.84
CA ALA A 82 -20.96 -23.74 -36.70
C ALA A 82 -21.93 -22.76 -36.01
N GLU A 83 -23.21 -22.77 -36.39
CA GLU A 83 -24.26 -21.98 -35.72
C GLU A 83 -24.39 -22.35 -34.26
N ARG A 84 -24.40 -23.65 -33.93
CA ARG A 84 -24.45 -24.12 -32.55
C ARG A 84 -23.25 -23.61 -31.73
N LYS A 85 -22.04 -23.64 -32.29
CA LYS A 85 -20.83 -23.10 -31.63
C LYS A 85 -20.92 -21.59 -31.42
N VAL A 86 -21.51 -20.85 -32.35
CA VAL A 86 -21.75 -19.41 -32.19
C VAL A 86 -22.74 -19.18 -31.06
N THR A 87 -23.87 -19.89 -31.02
CA THR A 87 -24.87 -19.77 -29.95
C THR A 87 -24.28 -20.10 -28.58
N GLU A 88 -23.52 -21.20 -28.46
CA GLU A 88 -22.84 -21.59 -27.21
C GLU A 88 -21.81 -20.54 -26.76
N ALA A 89 -21.02 -19.98 -27.69
CA ALA A 89 -20.05 -18.93 -27.35
C ALA A 89 -20.73 -17.61 -26.97
N GLU A 90 -21.85 -17.26 -27.60
CA GLU A 90 -22.65 -16.08 -27.28
C GLU A 90 -23.37 -16.19 -25.94
N SER A 91 -23.88 -17.38 -25.58
CA SER A 91 -24.51 -17.59 -24.27
C SER A 91 -23.48 -17.45 -23.15
N VAL A 92 -22.29 -18.04 -23.30
CA VAL A 92 -21.19 -17.89 -22.32
C VAL A 92 -20.76 -16.42 -22.21
N LEU A 93 -20.68 -15.69 -23.33
CA LEU A 93 -20.35 -14.27 -23.32
C LEU A 93 -21.41 -13.45 -22.58
N ALA A 94 -22.70 -13.74 -22.79
CA ALA A 94 -23.80 -13.06 -22.12
C ALA A 94 -23.80 -13.32 -20.60
N GLU A 95 -23.58 -14.57 -20.18
CA GLU A 95 -23.46 -14.94 -18.77
C GLU A 95 -22.29 -14.22 -18.09
N LEU A 96 -21.11 -14.22 -18.72
CA LEU A 96 -19.93 -13.52 -18.20
C LEU A 96 -20.12 -12.00 -18.18
N ALA A 97 -20.83 -11.43 -19.16
CA ALA A 97 -21.15 -10.00 -19.15
C ALA A 97 -22.03 -9.63 -17.94
N GLN A 98 -23.03 -10.45 -17.62
CA GLN A 98 -23.89 -10.25 -16.46
C GLN A 98 -23.10 -10.42 -15.15
N GLN A 99 -22.26 -11.46 -15.04
CA GLN A 99 -21.45 -11.68 -13.84
C GLN A 99 -20.44 -10.55 -13.61
N LYS A 100 -19.78 -10.08 -14.67
CA LYS A 100 -18.85 -8.95 -14.61
C LYS A 100 -19.55 -7.67 -14.14
N GLU A 101 -20.76 -7.40 -14.65
CA GLU A 101 -21.54 -6.24 -14.24
C GLU A 101 -21.95 -6.32 -12.77
N LEU A 102 -22.41 -7.47 -12.30
CA LEU A 102 -22.72 -7.70 -10.88
C LEU A 102 -21.49 -7.54 -9.99
N ALA A 103 -20.33 -8.02 -10.43
CA ALA A 103 -19.07 -7.85 -9.71
C ALA A 103 -18.64 -6.38 -9.66
N ASN A 104 -18.81 -5.62 -10.76
CA ASN A 104 -18.54 -4.19 -10.79
C ASN A 104 -19.43 -3.43 -9.80
N GLN A 105 -20.74 -3.70 -9.81
CA GLN A 105 -21.68 -3.10 -8.87
C GLN A 105 -21.36 -3.47 -7.42
N ALA A 106 -20.94 -4.70 -7.16
CA ALA A 106 -20.53 -5.14 -5.82
C ALA A 106 -19.26 -4.43 -5.35
N TRP A 107 -18.30 -4.19 -6.25
CA TRP A 107 -17.08 -3.42 -6.00
C TRP A 107 -17.41 -1.95 -5.73
N GLU A 108 -18.16 -1.28 -6.62
CA GLU A 108 -18.60 0.10 -6.44
C GLU A 108 -19.38 0.31 -5.13
N ALA A 109 -20.35 -0.56 -4.83
CA ALA A 109 -21.12 -0.51 -3.59
C ALA A 109 -20.28 -0.77 -2.33
N ALA A 110 -19.14 -1.43 -2.47
CA ALA A 110 -18.19 -1.58 -1.38
C ALA A 110 -17.41 -0.27 -1.19
N ILE A 111 -16.99 0.39 -2.28
CA ILE A 111 -16.27 1.67 -2.24
C ILE A 111 -17.13 2.72 -1.52
N GLU A 112 -18.43 2.78 -1.82
CA GLU A 112 -19.36 3.71 -1.15
C GLU A 112 -19.47 3.50 0.37
N LYS A 113 -19.15 2.31 0.87
CA LYS A 113 -19.17 1.96 2.30
C LYS A 113 -17.84 2.22 2.99
N GLU A 114 -16.94 2.98 2.36
CA GLU A 114 -15.68 3.37 2.95
C GLU A 114 -15.90 3.97 4.37
N PRO A 115 -15.26 3.40 5.40
CA PRO A 115 -15.36 3.95 6.74
C PRO A 115 -14.67 5.32 6.76
N LYS A 116 -15.46 6.37 6.99
CA LYS A 116 -14.93 7.74 7.06
C LYS A 116 -13.97 7.89 8.23
N ALA A 117 -12.77 8.37 7.92
CA ALA A 117 -11.79 8.74 8.92
C ALA A 117 -12.31 9.93 9.73
N THR A 118 -12.18 9.88 11.05
CA THR A 118 -12.52 11.01 11.93
C THR A 118 -11.27 11.60 12.58
N LYS A 119 -11.29 12.91 12.87
CA LYS A 119 -10.19 13.57 13.58
C LYS A 119 -9.90 12.95 14.95
N ALA A 120 -10.93 12.47 15.64
CA ALA A 120 -10.79 11.79 16.93
C ALA A 120 -10.05 10.45 16.81
N GLU A 121 -10.22 9.71 15.71
CA GLU A 121 -9.47 8.48 15.45
C GLU A 121 -8.01 8.77 15.14
N LEU A 122 -7.72 9.84 14.38
CA LEU A 122 -6.35 10.28 14.11
C LEU A 122 -5.63 10.66 15.42
N GLU A 123 -6.25 11.49 16.26
CA GLU A 123 -5.69 11.89 17.57
C GLU A 123 -5.45 10.68 18.49
N ALA A 124 -6.40 9.73 18.52
CA ALA A 124 -6.23 8.51 19.31
C ALA A 124 -5.06 7.67 18.81
N LEU A 125 -4.86 7.60 17.49
CA LEU A 125 -3.80 6.85 16.86
C LEU A 125 -2.43 7.53 17.04
N GLU A 126 -2.34 8.86 16.96
CA GLU A 126 -1.13 9.60 17.30
C GLU A 126 -0.67 9.32 18.75
N ALA A 127 -1.61 9.23 19.67
CA ALA A 127 -1.33 8.86 21.05
C ALA A 127 -0.89 7.38 21.22
N ASP A 128 -1.33 6.48 20.34
CA ASP A 128 -0.85 5.10 20.30
C ASP A 128 0.56 5.01 19.68
N VAL A 129 0.83 5.73 18.59
CA VAL A 129 2.18 5.84 17.97
C VAL A 129 3.18 6.35 18.99
N THR A 130 2.86 7.45 19.67
CA THR A 130 3.75 8.04 20.71
C THR A 130 4.05 7.03 21.81
N ARG A 131 3.05 6.26 22.26
CA ARG A 131 3.24 5.22 23.28
C ARG A 131 4.12 4.07 22.80
N ALA A 132 4.02 3.68 21.53
CA ALA A 132 4.89 2.66 20.94
C ALA A 132 6.35 3.15 20.83
N GLU A 133 6.55 4.41 20.43
CA GLU A 133 7.87 5.05 20.35
C GLU A 133 8.51 5.21 21.74
N ASP A 134 7.75 5.61 22.76
CA ASP A 134 8.23 5.67 24.14
C ASP A 134 8.68 4.31 24.66
N ARG A 135 7.95 3.24 24.29
CA ARG A 135 8.29 1.87 24.64
C ARG A 135 9.58 1.41 23.94
N GLU A 136 9.73 1.72 22.66
CA GLU A 136 10.95 1.48 21.89
C GLU A 136 12.16 2.17 22.53
N ALA A 137 12.02 3.46 22.85
CA ALA A 137 13.06 4.26 23.51
C ALA A 137 13.46 3.66 24.87
N SER A 138 12.48 3.26 25.68
CA SER A 138 12.72 2.63 26.98
C SER A 138 13.47 1.30 26.86
N ILE A 139 13.15 0.48 25.86
CA ILE A 139 13.87 -0.79 25.60
C ILE A 139 15.30 -0.52 25.16
N ARG A 140 15.53 0.46 24.27
CA ARG A 140 16.88 0.86 23.86
C ARG A 140 17.71 1.38 25.03
N GLU A 141 17.10 2.18 25.92
CA GLU A 141 17.77 2.65 27.14
C GLU A 141 18.13 1.48 28.06
N ALA A 142 17.23 0.51 28.24
CA ALA A 142 17.50 -0.70 29.03
C ALA A 142 18.63 -1.54 28.43
N MET A 143 18.71 -1.65 27.09
CA MET A 143 19.81 -2.32 26.40
C MET A 143 21.14 -1.57 26.58
N ALA A 144 21.13 -0.23 26.52
CA ALA A 144 22.33 0.57 26.75
C ALA A 144 22.86 0.44 28.18
N LYS A 145 21.96 0.34 29.18
CA LYS A 145 22.33 0.13 30.59
C LYS A 145 22.81 -1.29 30.90
N ALA A 146 22.49 -2.27 30.06
CA ALA A 146 22.81 -3.67 30.33
C ALA A 146 24.32 -3.98 30.37
N GLY A 147 25.19 -3.06 29.93
CA GLY A 147 26.64 -3.14 30.12
C GLY A 147 27.32 -4.32 29.43
N ASP A 148 28.65 -4.39 29.50
CA ASP A 148 29.44 -5.50 28.97
C ASP A 148 30.09 -6.28 30.12
N THR A 149 29.67 -7.53 30.33
CA THR A 149 30.18 -8.41 31.40
C THR A 149 31.56 -8.98 31.11
N GLY A 150 32.12 -8.70 29.92
CA GLY A 150 33.41 -9.19 29.48
C GLY A 150 34.56 -8.84 30.43
N GLU A 151 34.55 -7.66 31.05
CA GLU A 151 35.63 -7.21 31.94
C GLU A 151 35.69 -8.03 33.23
N ALA A 152 34.55 -8.35 33.85
CA ALA A 152 34.51 -9.14 35.09
C ALA A 152 34.97 -10.59 34.86
N MET A 153 34.62 -11.18 33.72
CA MET A 153 35.11 -12.49 33.32
C MET A 153 36.62 -12.50 33.05
N GLN A 154 37.14 -11.49 32.35
CA GLN A 154 38.58 -11.37 32.06
C GLN A 154 39.39 -11.20 33.35
N ALA A 155 38.90 -10.41 34.31
CA ALA A 155 39.54 -10.23 35.60
C ALA A 155 39.61 -11.55 36.40
N ALA A 156 38.50 -12.29 36.50
CA ALA A 156 38.46 -13.58 37.19
C ALA A 156 39.35 -14.64 36.52
N GLN A 157 39.44 -14.64 35.20
CA GLN A 157 40.34 -15.53 34.45
C GLN A 157 41.82 -15.23 34.77
N GLY A 158 42.19 -13.94 34.85
CA GLY A 158 43.53 -13.52 35.24
C GLY A 158 43.90 -13.93 36.68
N GLU A 159 42.96 -13.83 37.63
CA GLU A 159 43.14 -14.30 39.01
C GLU A 159 43.41 -15.81 39.07
N ILE A 160 42.71 -16.62 38.24
CA ILE A 160 42.92 -18.07 38.16
C ILE A 160 44.31 -18.40 37.61
N GLU A 161 44.70 -17.77 36.50
CA GLU A 161 46.01 -18.02 35.89
C GLU A 161 47.16 -17.69 36.85
N GLN A 162 47.02 -16.59 37.60
CA GLN A 162 48.01 -16.22 38.61
C GLN A 162 48.06 -17.22 39.77
N ALA A 163 46.90 -17.61 40.31
CA ALA A 163 46.85 -18.59 41.40
C ALA A 163 47.35 -19.98 40.99
N GLN A 164 47.21 -20.36 39.71
CA GLN A 164 47.78 -21.58 39.16
C GLN A 164 49.30 -21.52 39.09
N ARG A 165 49.87 -20.41 38.59
CA ARG A 165 51.33 -20.21 38.57
C ARG A 165 51.92 -20.28 39.97
N ASP A 166 51.29 -19.62 40.94
CA ASP A 166 51.75 -19.64 42.33
C ASP A 166 51.70 -21.07 42.93
N LEU A 167 50.74 -21.90 42.53
CA LEU A 167 50.66 -23.31 42.95
C LEU A 167 51.74 -24.17 42.31
N ASP A 168 52.01 -23.96 41.02
CA ASP A 168 53.05 -24.69 40.28
C ASP A 168 54.44 -24.37 40.84
N ASP A 169 54.70 -23.10 41.16
CA ASP A 169 55.94 -22.64 41.81
C ASP A 169 56.10 -23.28 43.20
N LEU A 170 55.03 -23.32 44.00
CA LEU A 170 55.05 -23.98 45.32
C LEU A 170 55.23 -25.50 45.23
N ALA A 171 54.73 -26.14 44.17
CA ALA A 171 54.94 -27.56 43.92
C ALA A 171 56.40 -27.85 43.53
N ALA A 172 57.02 -26.96 42.74
CA ALA A 172 58.44 -27.01 42.40
C ALA A 172 59.32 -26.82 43.66
N ASP A 173 59.02 -25.83 44.50
CA ASP A 173 59.71 -25.59 45.77
C ASP A 173 59.60 -26.78 46.74
N ALA A 174 58.42 -27.40 46.81
CA ALA A 174 58.20 -28.60 47.60
C ALA A 174 59.00 -29.80 47.09
N ALA A 175 59.13 -29.97 45.76
CA ALA A 175 59.94 -31.03 45.15
C ALA A 175 61.45 -30.85 45.43
N LEU A 176 61.90 -29.61 45.66
CA LEU A 176 63.26 -29.26 46.10
C LEU A 176 63.47 -29.41 47.61
N GLY A 177 62.46 -29.85 48.37
CA GLY A 177 62.54 -30.05 49.82
C GLY A 177 62.28 -28.78 50.65
N VAL A 178 61.86 -27.69 50.02
CA VAL A 178 61.50 -26.41 50.66
C VAL A 178 59.97 -26.35 50.81
N ALA A 179 59.42 -27.17 51.70
CA ALA A 179 57.97 -27.30 51.85
C ALA A 179 57.38 -26.24 52.81
N ASN A 180 56.49 -25.38 52.31
CA ASN A 180 55.66 -24.49 53.14
C ASN A 180 54.17 -24.85 53.01
N GLN A 181 53.73 -25.80 53.83
CA GLN A 181 52.34 -26.31 53.80
C GLN A 181 51.28 -25.23 54.07
N ALA A 182 51.60 -24.20 54.87
CA ALA A 182 50.68 -23.11 55.14
C ALA A 182 50.44 -22.26 53.89
N GLN A 183 51.51 -22.00 53.12
CA GLN A 183 51.44 -21.25 51.87
C GLN A 183 50.71 -22.06 50.79
N GLN A 184 50.97 -23.36 50.67
CA GLN A 184 50.25 -24.26 49.76
C GLN A 184 48.74 -24.25 50.01
N ARG A 185 48.31 -24.37 51.27
CA ARG A 185 46.87 -24.30 51.62
C ARG A 185 46.25 -22.95 51.26
N LYS A 186 46.97 -21.86 51.46
CA LYS A 186 46.51 -20.51 51.14
C LYS A 186 46.32 -20.31 49.63
N THR A 187 47.26 -20.79 48.82
CA THR A 187 47.17 -20.67 47.36
C THR A 187 46.08 -21.59 46.79
N THR A 188 45.89 -22.79 47.35
CA THR A 188 44.76 -23.66 46.98
C THR A 188 43.40 -23.00 47.28
N ALA A 189 43.25 -22.38 48.45
CA ALA A 189 42.03 -21.65 48.80
C ALA A 189 41.79 -20.45 47.86
N ALA A 190 42.84 -19.69 47.52
CA ALA A 190 42.75 -18.57 46.57
C ALA A 190 42.33 -19.03 45.16
N LEU A 191 42.82 -20.19 44.71
CA LEU A 191 42.41 -20.81 43.45
C LEU A 191 40.93 -21.24 43.47
N GLU A 192 40.47 -21.84 44.57
CA GLU A 192 39.06 -22.23 44.72
C GLU A 192 38.13 -21.00 44.72
N ASP A 193 38.49 -19.93 45.44
CA ASP A 193 37.76 -18.66 45.44
C ASP A 193 37.72 -18.02 44.05
N ALA A 194 38.85 -17.97 43.35
CA ALA A 194 38.92 -17.41 41.99
C ALA A 194 38.08 -18.23 40.99
N ARG A 195 38.07 -19.57 41.11
CA ARG A 195 37.17 -20.45 40.34
C ARG A 195 35.70 -20.22 40.69
N GLY A 196 35.38 -19.96 41.95
CA GLY A 196 34.04 -19.56 42.39
C GLY A 196 33.58 -18.27 41.71
N ARG A 197 34.40 -17.22 41.78
CA ARG A 197 34.15 -15.92 41.13
C ARG A 197 33.98 -16.04 39.62
N LEU A 198 34.80 -16.87 38.95
CA LEU A 198 34.65 -17.10 37.52
C LEU A 198 33.31 -17.75 37.19
N ARG A 199 32.86 -18.74 37.97
CA ARG A 199 31.55 -19.38 37.75
C ARG A 199 30.41 -18.37 37.95
N GLU A 200 30.46 -17.56 39.00
CA GLU A 200 29.47 -16.50 39.24
C GLU A 200 29.45 -15.47 38.09
N ALA A 201 30.62 -15.06 37.61
CA ALA A 201 30.73 -14.16 36.46
C ALA A 201 30.19 -14.78 35.16
N GLN A 202 30.45 -16.07 34.92
CA GLN A 202 29.89 -16.80 33.78
C GLN A 202 28.37 -16.92 33.84
N GLU A 203 27.81 -17.24 35.01
CA GLU A 203 26.36 -17.30 35.20
C GLU A 203 25.70 -15.94 34.99
N GLU A 204 26.31 -14.87 35.49
CA GLU A 204 25.81 -13.51 35.31
C GLU A 204 25.92 -13.06 33.83
N ALA A 205 27.02 -13.37 33.15
CA ALA A 205 27.16 -13.13 31.71
C ALA A 205 26.10 -13.90 30.90
N HIS A 206 25.82 -15.15 31.26
CA HIS A 206 24.74 -15.92 30.62
C HIS A 206 23.35 -15.30 30.86
N ARG A 207 23.06 -14.85 32.09
CA ARG A 207 21.81 -14.16 32.43
C ARG A 207 21.66 -12.86 31.64
N GLN A 208 22.71 -12.05 31.56
CA GLN A 208 22.70 -10.81 30.79
C GLN A 208 22.57 -11.06 29.28
N ALA A 209 23.27 -12.05 28.73
CA ALA A 209 23.11 -12.42 27.33
C ALA A 209 21.70 -12.93 27.01
N ALA A 210 21.06 -13.67 27.92
CA ALA A 210 19.67 -14.06 27.79
C ALA A 210 18.71 -12.85 27.88
N ALA A 211 18.95 -11.94 28.83
CA ALA A 211 18.18 -10.72 28.98
C ALA A 211 18.29 -9.83 27.74
N ARG A 212 19.51 -9.66 27.20
CA ARG A 212 19.79 -8.90 25.98
C ARG A 212 19.07 -9.48 24.77
N ARG A 213 19.14 -10.79 24.54
CA ARG A 213 18.36 -11.46 23.48
C ARG A 213 16.85 -11.27 23.67
N GLY A 214 16.38 -11.27 24.92
CA GLY A 214 14.98 -10.99 25.25
C GLY A 214 14.59 -9.54 24.93
N LEU A 215 15.44 -8.57 25.25
CA LEU A 215 15.25 -7.15 24.94
C LEU A 215 15.32 -6.89 23.43
N GLU A 216 16.24 -7.52 22.70
CA GLU A 216 16.35 -7.43 21.24
C GLU A 216 15.07 -7.92 20.55
N LYS A 217 14.52 -9.07 20.99
CA LYS A 217 13.23 -9.57 20.49
C LYS A 217 12.08 -8.61 20.78
N ARG A 218 12.06 -8.03 21.99
CA ARG A 218 11.04 -7.04 22.38
C ARG A 218 11.19 -5.74 21.61
N LEU A 219 12.42 -5.32 21.31
CA LEU A 219 12.70 -4.14 20.50
C LEU A 219 12.18 -4.34 19.09
N ALA A 220 12.53 -5.46 18.44
CA ALA A 220 12.04 -5.77 17.09
C ALA A 220 10.49 -5.81 17.03
N ALA A 221 9.84 -6.37 18.05
CA ALA A 221 8.38 -6.37 18.15
C ALA A 221 7.80 -4.96 18.34
N ALA A 222 8.43 -4.12 19.16
CA ALA A 222 8.00 -2.74 19.38
C ALA A 222 8.22 -1.85 18.14
N GLU A 223 9.32 -2.03 17.42
CA GLU A 223 9.61 -1.34 16.16
C GLU A 223 8.58 -1.70 15.07
N ALA A 224 8.23 -2.99 14.95
CA ALA A 224 7.18 -3.44 14.04
C ALA A 224 5.81 -2.85 14.41
N GLU A 225 5.44 -2.87 15.69
CA GLU A 225 4.19 -2.28 16.21
C GLU A 225 4.14 -0.76 15.91
N ALA A 226 5.23 -0.03 16.18
CA ALA A 226 5.30 1.41 15.91
C ALA A 226 5.16 1.71 14.41
N GLU A 227 5.79 0.93 13.55
CA GLU A 227 5.73 1.13 12.09
C GLU A 227 4.33 0.83 11.54
N GLU A 228 3.68 -0.25 11.98
CA GLU A 228 2.29 -0.54 11.62
C GLU A 228 1.34 0.61 12.00
N LEU A 229 1.51 1.16 13.21
CA LEU A 229 0.70 2.28 13.69
C LEU A 229 0.98 3.57 12.88
N ARG A 230 2.23 3.83 12.48
CA ARG A 230 2.57 4.98 11.62
C ARG A 230 1.95 4.86 10.24
N MET A 231 2.04 3.68 9.61
CA MET A 231 1.41 3.44 8.31
C MET A 231 -0.11 3.66 8.36
N LEU A 232 -0.75 3.20 9.43
CA LEU A 232 -2.18 3.41 9.64
C LEU A 232 -2.51 4.91 9.83
N ARG A 233 -1.67 5.64 10.59
CA ARG A 233 -1.83 7.08 10.81
C ARG A 233 -1.76 7.83 9.48
N ASP A 234 -0.72 7.58 8.69
CA ASP A 234 -0.51 8.25 7.41
C ASP A 234 -1.66 7.99 6.44
N SER A 235 -2.19 6.76 6.46
CA SER A 235 -3.37 6.36 5.69
C SER A 235 -4.63 7.14 6.12
N LEU A 236 -4.90 7.24 7.42
CA LEU A 236 -6.04 8.00 7.96
C LEU A 236 -5.91 9.51 7.72
N GLU A 237 -4.71 10.06 7.91
CA GLU A 237 -4.41 11.47 7.65
C GLU A 237 -4.63 11.82 6.17
N SER A 238 -4.10 11.00 5.26
CA SER A 238 -4.34 11.14 3.82
C SER A 238 -5.83 11.23 3.48
N ASP A 239 -6.67 10.41 4.10
CA ASP A 239 -8.10 10.42 3.80
C ASP A 239 -8.84 11.63 4.36
N LEU A 240 -8.49 12.05 5.58
CA LEU A 240 -8.99 13.31 6.13
C LEU A 240 -8.61 14.49 5.22
N LEU A 241 -7.37 14.49 4.71
CA LEU A 241 -6.91 15.51 3.77
C LEU A 241 -7.66 15.44 2.42
N LYS A 242 -7.98 14.26 1.90
CA LYS A 242 -8.81 14.12 0.70
C LYS A 242 -10.22 14.68 0.91
N GLU A 243 -10.85 14.37 2.04
CA GLU A 243 -12.18 14.91 2.36
C GLU A 243 -12.16 16.44 2.53
N GLU A 244 -11.15 16.95 3.23
CA GLU A 244 -10.96 18.40 3.42
C GLU A 244 -10.67 19.09 2.09
N HIS A 245 -9.85 18.49 1.23
CA HIS A 245 -9.59 18.96 -0.13
C HIS A 245 -10.88 19.02 -0.96
N ALA A 246 -11.65 17.92 -1.02
CA ALA A 246 -12.91 17.88 -1.77
C ALA A 246 -13.91 18.93 -1.26
N ARG A 247 -13.99 19.11 0.07
CA ARG A 247 -14.82 20.16 0.66
C ARG A 247 -14.36 21.57 0.26
N LEU A 248 -13.05 21.83 0.26
CA LEU A 248 -12.50 23.13 -0.13
C LEU A 248 -12.69 23.37 -1.64
N GLU A 249 -12.57 22.34 -2.47
CA GLU A 249 -12.91 22.40 -3.89
C GLU A 249 -14.38 22.74 -4.11
N ASP A 250 -15.30 22.09 -3.39
CA ASP A 250 -16.73 22.41 -3.46
C ASP A 250 -17.02 23.85 -3.03
N GLN A 251 -16.36 24.33 -1.97
CA GLN A 251 -16.50 25.72 -1.52
C GLN A 251 -15.99 26.71 -2.56
N LEU A 252 -14.85 26.43 -3.18
CA LEU A 252 -14.31 27.22 -4.27
C LEU A 252 -15.26 27.22 -5.47
N MET A 253 -15.78 26.06 -5.87
CA MET A 253 -16.70 25.93 -6.98
C MET A 253 -18.01 26.67 -6.70
N ALA A 254 -18.55 26.57 -5.48
CA ALA A 254 -19.71 27.33 -5.05
C ALA A 254 -19.45 28.85 -5.08
N PHE A 255 -18.26 29.30 -4.68
CA PHE A 255 -17.87 30.70 -4.76
C PHE A 255 -17.76 31.18 -6.22
N LEU A 256 -17.11 30.43 -7.09
CA LEU A 256 -16.97 30.74 -8.52
C LEU A 256 -18.31 30.70 -9.26
N GLN A 257 -19.23 29.83 -8.84
CA GLN A 257 -20.57 29.75 -9.39
C GLN A 257 -21.56 30.72 -8.72
N GLY A 258 -21.16 31.34 -7.61
CA GLY A 258 -22.02 32.15 -6.76
C GLY A 258 -22.51 33.42 -7.44
N ASP A 259 -23.66 33.90 -6.95
CA ASP A 259 -24.33 35.08 -7.50
C ASP A 259 -23.47 36.33 -7.41
N ASP A 260 -22.61 36.47 -6.40
CA ASP A 260 -21.73 37.63 -6.25
C ASP A 260 -20.65 37.68 -7.35
N PHE A 261 -20.06 36.52 -7.70
CA PHE A 261 -19.11 36.45 -8.81
C PHE A 261 -19.80 36.71 -10.15
N ARG A 262 -20.96 36.07 -10.38
CA ARG A 262 -21.77 36.31 -11.60
C ARG A 262 -22.22 37.76 -11.72
N ARG A 263 -22.66 38.38 -10.63
CA ARG A 263 -23.08 39.80 -10.57
C ARG A 263 -21.91 40.72 -10.85
N THR A 264 -20.73 40.41 -10.33
CA THR A 264 -19.50 41.18 -10.62
C THR A 264 -19.13 41.09 -12.10
N LEU A 265 -19.20 39.89 -12.70
CA LEU A 265 -19.00 39.70 -14.14
C LEU A 265 -20.05 40.46 -14.98
N ALA A 266 -21.32 40.41 -14.57
CA ALA A 266 -22.41 41.14 -15.24
C ALA A 266 -22.22 42.66 -15.17
N ASN A 267 -21.86 43.20 -14.00
CA ASN A 267 -21.56 44.62 -13.82
C ASN A 267 -20.37 45.06 -14.68
N LEU A 268 -19.31 44.24 -14.75
CA LEU A 268 -18.16 44.50 -15.61
C LEU A 268 -18.54 44.49 -17.09
N ALA A 269 -19.37 43.53 -17.54
CA ALA A 269 -19.89 43.49 -18.90
C ALA A 269 -20.74 44.73 -19.22
N GLU A 270 -21.57 45.19 -18.29
CA GLU A 270 -22.39 46.39 -18.44
C GLU A 270 -21.51 47.65 -18.55
N ILE A 271 -20.51 47.80 -17.67
CA ILE A 271 -19.55 48.91 -17.72
C ILE A 271 -18.80 48.91 -19.07
N ARG A 272 -18.35 47.75 -19.55
CA ARG A 272 -17.71 47.62 -20.87
C ARG A 272 -18.64 48.05 -22.00
N ALA A 273 -19.90 47.61 -21.97
CA ALA A 273 -20.88 48.02 -22.95
C ALA A 273 -21.10 49.55 -22.94
N LYS A 274 -21.17 50.16 -21.75
CA LYS A 274 -21.26 51.63 -21.59
C LYS A 274 -20.01 52.33 -22.13
N MET A 275 -18.82 51.82 -21.84
CA MET A 275 -17.56 52.37 -22.35
C MET A 275 -17.48 52.28 -23.88
N ASN A 276 -17.82 51.14 -24.47
CA ASN A 276 -17.82 50.95 -25.93
C ASN A 276 -18.85 51.83 -26.65
N ARG A 277 -20.02 52.10 -26.05
CA ARG A 277 -21.00 53.04 -26.60
C ARG A 277 -20.53 54.50 -26.59
N ARG A 278 -19.73 54.88 -25.59
CA ARG A 278 -19.20 56.24 -25.43
C ARG A 278 -17.89 56.48 -26.18
N SER A 279 -17.16 55.41 -26.47
CA SER A 279 -15.92 55.48 -27.22
C SER A 279 -16.25 55.56 -28.72
N GLY A 280 -15.61 56.49 -29.44
CA GLY A 280 -15.82 56.63 -30.89
C GLY A 280 -15.41 55.38 -31.68
N PRO A 281 -15.72 55.30 -32.99
CA PRO A 281 -15.49 54.11 -33.81
C PRO A 281 -14.03 53.61 -33.85
N TYR A 282 -13.07 54.45 -33.42
CA TYR A 282 -11.64 54.14 -33.40
C TYR A 282 -11.08 53.76 -32.01
N GLN A 283 -11.91 53.72 -30.95
CA GLN A 283 -11.49 53.40 -29.57
C GLN A 283 -12.37 52.30 -28.96
N ARG A 284 -12.71 51.25 -29.72
CA ARG A 284 -13.41 50.11 -29.14
C ARG A 284 -12.49 49.36 -28.18
N TRP A 285 -12.95 49.17 -26.94
CA TRP A 285 -12.24 48.43 -25.91
C TRP A 285 -12.51 46.93 -26.11
N GLU A 286 -12.05 46.37 -27.23
CA GLU A 286 -12.22 44.95 -27.57
C GLU A 286 -11.11 44.05 -26.96
N GLY A 287 -10.12 44.63 -26.28
CA GLY A 287 -8.91 43.93 -25.86
C GLY A 287 -8.77 43.57 -24.36
N VAL A 288 -9.67 44.00 -23.48
CA VAL A 288 -9.49 43.76 -22.03
C VAL A 288 -9.96 42.35 -21.66
N ARG A 289 -9.02 41.39 -21.72
CA ARG A 289 -9.22 40.04 -21.18
C ARG A 289 -9.24 40.09 -19.67
N LEU A 290 -10.18 39.39 -19.04
CA LEU A 290 -10.18 39.20 -17.60
C LEU A 290 -9.32 37.96 -17.32
N ARG A 291 -8.14 38.16 -16.75
CA ARG A 291 -7.28 37.07 -16.30
C ARG A 291 -7.63 36.76 -14.85
N VAL A 292 -8.27 35.63 -14.61
CA VAL A 292 -8.38 35.08 -13.25
C VAL A 292 -7.15 34.21 -13.05
N GLU A 293 -6.18 34.72 -12.31
CA GLU A 293 -5.07 33.91 -11.84
C GLU A 293 -5.56 33.16 -10.59
N LEU A 294 -5.39 31.84 -10.61
CA LEU A 294 -5.63 30.94 -9.48
C LEU A 294 -4.28 30.35 -9.08
N PRO A 295 -3.37 31.16 -8.49
CA PRO A 295 -1.94 30.83 -8.43
C PRO A 295 -1.66 29.64 -7.51
N ALA A 296 -2.56 29.35 -6.58
CA ALA A 296 -2.36 28.38 -5.50
C ALA A 296 -3.15 27.06 -5.66
N LEU A 297 -3.96 26.90 -6.71
CA LEU A 297 -4.83 25.72 -6.84
C LEU A 297 -4.10 24.46 -7.28
N TYR A 298 -2.92 24.61 -7.87
CA TYR A 298 -2.06 23.50 -8.26
C TYR A 298 -0.62 23.93 -8.08
N ASP A 299 -0.11 23.89 -6.85
CA ASP A 299 1.32 24.03 -6.61
C ASP A 299 2.03 22.73 -7.03
N LEU A 300 2.01 22.45 -8.35
CA LEU A 300 2.97 21.57 -8.99
C LEU A 300 4.14 22.48 -9.38
N PRO A 301 5.33 22.32 -8.78
CA PRO A 301 6.46 23.17 -9.10
C PRO A 301 6.72 23.17 -10.62
N GLY A 302 6.53 24.34 -11.26
CA GLY A 302 6.95 24.59 -12.64
C GLY A 302 5.86 24.71 -13.73
N ARG A 303 4.55 24.69 -13.44
CA ARG A 303 3.52 24.92 -14.48
C ARG A 303 2.32 25.77 -14.01
N PRO A 304 2.32 27.09 -14.24
CA PRO A 304 1.10 27.88 -14.05
C PRO A 304 0.07 27.49 -15.11
N ARG A 305 -1.09 26.96 -14.70
CA ARG A 305 -2.25 26.80 -15.61
C ARG A 305 -3.06 28.10 -15.64
N ILE A 306 -3.43 28.56 -16.83
CA ILE A 306 -4.19 29.80 -17.03
C ILE A 306 -5.62 29.43 -17.42
N LEU A 307 -6.59 29.90 -16.64
CA LEU A 307 -8.00 29.87 -17.03
C LEU A 307 -8.30 31.15 -17.83
N GLU A 308 -8.53 31.03 -19.14
CA GLU A 308 -8.98 32.14 -19.96
C GLU A 308 -10.52 32.13 -20.06
N TYR A 309 -11.13 33.22 -19.61
CA TYR A 309 -12.57 33.45 -19.77
C TYR A 309 -12.82 34.28 -21.04
N GLN A 310 -13.57 33.72 -21.99
CA GLN A 310 -13.92 34.38 -23.25
C GLN A 310 -15.43 34.27 -23.49
N GLY A 311 -16.18 35.32 -23.14
CA GLY A 311 -17.64 35.33 -23.24
C GLY A 311 -18.27 34.23 -22.37
N ASP A 312 -19.17 33.42 -22.93
CA ASP A 312 -19.87 32.34 -22.20
C ASP A 312 -19.08 31.03 -22.07
N THR A 313 -17.80 31.03 -22.46
CA THR A 313 -16.96 29.82 -22.45
C THR A 313 -15.70 30.01 -21.60
N MET A 314 -15.49 29.09 -20.65
CA MET A 314 -14.19 28.90 -19.99
C MET A 314 -13.32 28.00 -20.86
N LYS A 315 -12.11 28.45 -21.18
CA LYS A 315 -11.07 27.61 -21.77
C LYS A 315 -9.95 27.42 -20.75
N VAL A 316 -9.62 26.16 -20.49
CA VAL A 316 -8.42 25.78 -19.73
C VAL A 316 -7.28 25.69 -20.73
N THR A 317 -6.28 26.54 -20.59
CA THR A 317 -5.02 26.44 -21.35
C THR A 317 -3.89 26.12 -20.38
N GLY A 318 -3.25 24.97 -20.61
CA GLY A 318 -2.05 24.51 -19.92
C GLY A 318 -0.91 24.36 -20.91
#